data_AF-A0A7X7XWG8-F1
#
_entry.id   AF-A0A7X7XWG8-F1
#
_cell.length_a   1.000
_cell.length_b   1.000
_cell.length_c   1.000
_cell.angle_alpha   90.00
_cell.angle_beta   90.00
_cell.angle_gamma   90.00
#
_symmetry.space_group_name_H-M   'P 1'
#
loop_
_entity.id
_entity.type
_entity.pdbx_description
1 polymer ?
#
loop_
_entity_poly.entity_id
_entity_poly.type
_entity_poly.pdbx_seq_one_letter_code
_entity_poly.pdbx_strand_id
1 'polypeptide(L)'
;MNYTPDDLQNMVFKKSVVGGYNEDMVNDVLDKIIEDYTNYIRENIELKDKVAALNEALQYYRNIENSLQKTLMVAQKTSEEMEKNSYKKSENIIKEAEIKAQQIINEANQEVAKIRHEYEDIKKKFYAYKSKAEALLLSQQEILKSMVEEQETGS
;
A
#
# COMPACT_ATOMS: atom_id res chain seq x y z
N MET A 1 -3.44 16.09 59.89
CA MET A 1 -4.60 16.46 60.73
C MET A 1 -4.17 16.33 62.18
N ASN A 2 -4.57 17.28 63.03
CA ASN A 2 -4.20 17.26 64.45
C ASN A 2 -5.24 16.54 65.34
N TYR A 3 -6.48 16.40 64.86
CA TYR A 3 -7.57 15.68 65.52
C TYR A 3 -8.41 14.96 64.46
N THR A 4 -8.89 13.77 64.80
CA THR A 4 -9.92 13.01 64.08
C THR A 4 -11.31 13.30 64.67
N PRO A 5 -12.41 12.96 63.95
CA PRO A 5 -13.75 13.04 64.54
C PRO A 5 -13.85 12.28 65.88
N ASP A 6 -13.18 11.13 66.00
CA ASP A 6 -13.12 10.33 67.23
C ASP A 6 -12.32 11.03 68.34
N ASP A 7 -11.21 11.70 68.00
CA ASP A 7 -10.44 12.50 68.97
C ASP A 7 -11.26 13.68 69.50
N LEU A 8 -12.10 14.30 68.66
CA LEU A 8 -12.98 15.41 69.06
C LEU A 8 -14.13 14.92 69.94
N GLN A 9 -14.68 13.73 69.65
CA GLN A 9 -15.76 13.13 70.44
C GLN A 9 -15.31 12.73 71.85
N ASN A 10 -14.05 12.31 72.01
CA ASN A 10 -13.47 11.93 73.28
C ASN A 10 -12.77 13.10 74.01
N MET A 11 -12.90 14.33 73.52
CA MET A 11 -12.19 15.49 74.06
C MET A 11 -12.84 15.99 75.36
N VAL A 12 -12.04 16.06 76.44
CA VAL A 12 -12.50 16.54 77.75
C VAL A 12 -11.84 17.87 78.10
N PHE A 13 -12.67 18.90 78.36
CA PHE A 13 -12.19 20.21 78.78
C PHE A 13 -12.09 20.31 80.30
N LYS A 14 -11.01 20.93 80.81
CA LYS A 14 -10.85 21.20 82.24
C LYS A 14 -11.78 22.34 82.66
N LYS A 15 -12.51 22.18 83.77
CA LYS A 15 -13.39 23.22 84.34
C LYS A 15 -12.57 24.40 84.88
N SER A 16 -12.88 25.61 84.44
CA SER A 16 -12.28 26.85 84.97
C SER A 16 -13.01 27.31 86.23
N VAL A 17 -12.25 27.84 87.20
CA VAL A 17 -12.78 28.28 88.50
C VAL A 17 -13.44 29.67 88.43
N VAL A 18 -13.09 30.50 87.43
CA VAL A 18 -13.69 31.83 87.19
C VAL A 18 -13.78 32.07 85.68
N GLY A 19 -14.95 32.51 85.18
CA GLY A 19 -15.14 33.01 83.81
C GLY A 19 -15.03 31.98 82.66
N GLY A 20 -15.34 30.70 82.91
CA GLY A 20 -15.30 29.64 81.88
C GLY A 20 -16.48 29.65 80.90
N TYR A 21 -16.31 29.00 79.74
CA TYR A 21 -17.39 28.75 78.79
C TYR A 21 -18.38 27.70 79.32
N ASN A 22 -19.64 27.80 78.86
CA ASN A 22 -20.67 26.80 79.17
C ASN A 22 -20.33 25.48 78.44
N GLU A 23 -20.23 24.39 79.22
CA GLU A 23 -19.85 23.06 78.75
C GLU A 23 -20.84 22.50 77.72
N ASP A 24 -22.15 22.65 77.97
CA ASP A 24 -23.21 22.17 77.06
C ASP A 24 -23.15 22.88 75.71
N MET A 25 -22.96 24.20 75.71
CA MET A 25 -22.81 24.98 74.47
C MET A 25 -21.54 24.61 73.69
N VAL A 26 -20.44 24.28 74.39
CA VAL A 26 -19.20 23.83 73.75
C VAL A 26 -19.40 22.45 73.13
N ASN A 27 -20.06 21.53 73.83
CA ASN A 27 -20.37 20.20 73.32
C ASN A 27 -21.31 20.25 72.10
N ASP A 28 -22.36 21.08 72.13
CA ASP A 28 -23.25 21.28 70.97
C ASP A 28 -22.51 21.77 69.72
N VAL A 29 -21.47 22.60 69.89
CA VAL A 29 -20.62 23.06 68.79
C VAL A 29 -19.68 21.95 68.32
N LEU A 30 -19.09 21.19 69.24
CA LEU A 30 -18.22 20.06 68.91
C LEU A 30 -18.97 18.97 68.13
N ASP A 31 -20.21 18.66 68.51
CA ASP A 31 -21.03 17.69 67.79
C ASP A 31 -21.26 18.11 66.33
N LYS A 32 -21.56 19.40 66.09
CA LYS A 32 -21.69 19.95 64.73
C LYS A 32 -20.37 19.91 63.96
N ILE A 33 -19.26 20.24 64.63
CA ILE A 33 -17.92 20.15 64.01
C ILE A 33 -17.61 18.69 63.63
N ILE A 34 -17.94 17.72 64.49
CA ILE A 34 -17.74 16.29 64.23
C ILE A 34 -18.58 15.84 63.02
N GLU A 35 -19.84 16.26 62.95
CA GLU A 35 -20.73 15.98 61.82
C GLU A 35 -20.16 16.52 60.51
N ASP A 36 -19.88 17.83 60.45
CA ASP A 36 -19.32 18.48 59.27
C ASP A 36 -17.99 17.83 58.86
N TYR A 37 -17.11 17.57 59.83
CA TYR A 37 -15.79 17.00 59.56
C TYR A 37 -15.87 15.55 59.06
N THR A 38 -16.82 14.76 59.56
CA THR A 38 -17.10 13.42 59.05
C THR A 38 -17.63 13.48 57.61
N ASN A 39 -18.54 14.41 57.32
CA ASN A 39 -19.04 14.64 55.96
C ASN A 39 -17.91 15.06 55.01
N TYR A 40 -17.04 15.98 55.42
CA TYR A 40 -15.87 16.38 54.65
C TYR A 40 -14.89 15.23 54.39
N ILE A 41 -14.62 14.37 55.37
CA ILE A 41 -13.75 13.21 55.18
C ILE A 41 -14.36 12.25 54.16
N ARG A 42 -15.68 11.99 54.25
CA ARG A 42 -16.39 11.14 53.29
C ARG A 42 -16.32 11.71 51.88
N GLU A 43 -16.67 12.98 51.70
CA GLU A 43 -16.59 13.64 50.39
C GLU A 43 -15.16 13.63 49.84
N ASN A 44 -14.15 13.83 50.69
CA ASN A 44 -12.75 13.77 50.28
C ASN A 44 -12.34 12.39 49.76
N ILE A 45 -12.83 11.32 50.39
CA ILE A 45 -12.59 9.94 49.93
C ILE A 45 -13.30 9.72 48.59
N GLU A 46 -14.58 10.06 48.49
CA GLU A 46 -15.35 9.91 47.24
C GLU A 46 -14.72 10.69 46.07
N LEU A 47 -14.23 11.91 46.32
CA LEU A 47 -13.51 12.71 45.33
C LEU A 47 -12.17 12.09 44.94
N LYS A 48 -11.41 11.55 45.90
CA LYS A 48 -10.14 10.87 45.62
C LYS A 48 -10.35 9.63 44.76
N ASP A 49 -11.37 8.83 45.05
CA ASP A 49 -11.72 7.65 44.28
C ASP A 49 -12.15 8.03 42.85
N LYS A 50 -12.95 9.09 42.72
CA LYS A 50 -13.35 9.62 41.41
C LYS A 50 -12.15 10.13 40.60
N VAL A 51 -11.22 10.83 41.24
CA VAL A 51 -9.98 11.30 40.59
C VAL A 51 -9.12 10.11 40.14
N ALA A 52 -8.99 9.08 40.97
CA ALA A 52 -8.27 7.86 40.60
C ALA A 52 -8.88 7.19 39.37
N ALA A 53 -10.20 6.97 39.36
CA ALA A 53 -10.91 6.37 38.24
C ALA A 53 -10.80 7.20 36.94
N LEU A 54 -10.92 8.53 37.04
CA LEU A 54 -10.76 9.43 35.89
C LEU A 54 -9.33 9.40 35.33
N ASN A 55 -8.31 9.33 36.19
CA ASN A 55 -6.92 9.23 35.77
C ASN A 55 -6.63 7.90 35.07
N GLU A 56 -7.19 6.79 35.54
CA GLU A 56 -7.07 5.49 34.88
C GLU A 56 -7.73 5.50 33.48
N ALA A 57 -8.94 6.05 33.38
CA ALA A 57 -9.63 6.21 32.10
C ALA A 57 -8.83 7.10 31.14
N LEU A 58 -8.28 8.22 31.62
CA LEU A 58 -7.45 9.10 30.81
C LEU A 58 -6.19 8.39 30.30
N GLN A 59 -5.53 7.60 31.14
CA GLN A 59 -4.36 6.82 30.73
C GLN A 59 -4.72 5.77 29.67
N TYR A 60 -5.86 5.11 29.81
CA TYR A 60 -6.39 4.18 28.81
C TYR A 60 -6.61 4.87 27.46
N TYR A 61 -7.30 6.02 27.45
CA TYR A 61 -7.54 6.77 26.21
C TYR A 61 -6.26 7.27 25.57
N ARG A 62 -5.28 7.75 26.35
CA ARG A 62 -3.96 8.14 25.84
C ARG A 62 -3.23 6.96 25.19
N ASN A 63 -3.34 5.75 25.75
CA ASN A 63 -2.73 4.57 25.15
C ASN A 63 -3.40 4.19 23.82
N ILE A 64 -4.73 4.32 23.73
CA ILE A 64 -5.46 4.12 22.47
C ILE A 64 -5.05 5.17 21.45
N GLU A 65 -5.04 6.44 21.82
CA GLU A 65 -4.67 7.54 20.93
C GLU A 65 -3.26 7.33 20.34
N ASN A 66 -2.29 7.00 21.19
CA ASN A 66 -0.92 6.69 20.75
C ASN A 66 -0.87 5.49 19.80
N SER A 67 -1.67 4.46 20.07
CA SER A 67 -1.74 3.27 19.20
C SER A 67 -2.36 3.61 17.85
N LEU A 68 -3.45 4.40 17.85
CA LEU A 68 -4.13 4.85 16.65
C LEU A 68 -3.22 5.75 15.80
N GLN A 69 -2.51 6.69 16.41
CA GLN A 69 -1.54 7.54 15.71
C GLN A 69 -0.43 6.72 15.05
N LYS A 70 0.11 5.70 15.75
CA LYS A 70 1.10 4.78 15.16
C LYS A 70 0.52 4.00 13.99
N THR A 71 -0.70 3.47 14.13
CA THR A 71 -1.38 2.75 13.05
C THR A 71 -1.62 3.65 11.84
N LEU A 72 -2.06 4.89 12.04
CA LEU A 72 -2.27 5.86 10.96
C LEU A 72 -0.95 6.18 10.24
N MET A 73 0.14 6.37 10.98
CA MET A 73 1.46 6.63 10.40
C MET A 73 1.97 5.44 9.58
N VAL A 74 1.77 4.22 10.07
CA VAL A 74 2.10 3.00 9.32
C VAL A 74 1.26 2.90 8.06
N ALA A 75 -0.06 3.10 8.16
CA ALA A 75 -0.96 3.07 7.01
C ALA A 75 -0.57 4.11 5.94
N GLN A 76 -0.22 5.34 6.36
CA GLN A 76 0.27 6.37 5.46
C GLN A 76 1.57 5.94 4.76
N LYS A 77 2.57 5.50 5.52
CA LYS A 77 3.85 5.05 4.98
C LYS A 77 3.68 3.88 4.02
N THR A 78 2.85 2.90 4.35
CA THR A 78 2.52 1.79 3.47
C THR A 78 1.84 2.26 2.18
N SER A 79 0.94 3.23 2.28
CA SER A 79 0.27 3.81 1.09
C SER A 79 1.27 4.49 0.16
N GLU A 80 2.18 5.31 0.71
CA GLU A 80 3.25 5.97 -0.05
C GLU A 80 4.21 4.96 -0.70
N GLU A 81 4.59 3.91 0.04
CA GLU A 81 5.42 2.82 -0.50
C GLU A 81 4.70 2.04 -1.61
N MET A 82 3.40 1.77 -1.46
CA MET A 82 2.58 1.12 -2.48
C MET A 82 2.47 1.95 -3.75
N GLU A 83 2.28 3.26 -3.62
CA GLU A 83 2.21 4.19 -4.74
C GLU A 83 3.54 4.21 -5.51
N LYS A 84 4.67 4.39 -4.79
CA LYS A 84 6.01 4.37 -5.38
C LYS A 84 6.31 3.05 -6.09
N ASN A 85 5.97 1.91 -5.47
CA ASN A 85 6.17 0.60 -6.08
C ASN A 85 5.29 0.39 -7.31
N SER A 86 4.05 0.85 -7.27
CA SER A 86 3.13 0.80 -8.41
C SER A 86 3.66 1.61 -9.60
N TYR A 87 4.15 2.82 -9.37
CA TYR A 87 4.78 3.65 -10.41
C TYR A 87 5.99 2.95 -11.04
N LYS A 88 6.92 2.44 -10.22
CA LYS A 88 8.10 1.73 -10.72
C LYS A 88 7.72 0.47 -11.52
N LYS A 89 6.71 -0.27 -11.06
CA LYS A 89 6.22 -1.46 -11.77
C LYS A 89 5.56 -1.09 -13.10
N SER A 90 4.78 -0.01 -13.13
CA SER A 90 4.17 0.50 -14.36
C SER A 90 5.23 0.93 -15.37
N GLU A 91 6.26 1.67 -14.95
CA GLU A 91 7.37 2.08 -15.80
C GLU A 91 8.11 0.87 -16.39
N ASN A 92 8.39 -0.15 -15.56
CA ASN A 92 9.01 -1.39 -16.03
C ASN A 92 8.14 -2.12 -17.06
N ILE A 93 6.82 -2.21 -16.83
CA ILE A 93 5.89 -2.85 -17.78
C ILE A 93 5.91 -2.13 -19.12
N ILE A 94 5.87 -0.80 -19.12
CA ILE A 94 5.94 0.01 -20.34
C ILE A 94 7.26 -0.25 -21.06
N LYS A 95 8.38 -0.18 -20.35
CA LYS A 95 9.72 -0.42 -20.91
C LYS A 95 9.87 -1.83 -21.49
N GLU A 96 9.36 -2.86 -20.80
CA GLU A 96 9.37 -4.23 -21.30
C GLU A 96 8.49 -4.38 -22.55
N ALA A 97 7.33 -3.73 -22.58
CA ALA A 97 6.45 -3.74 -23.74
C ALA A 97 7.11 -3.06 -24.95
N GLU A 98 7.79 -1.93 -24.75
CA GLU A 98 8.54 -1.22 -25.79
C GLU A 98 9.68 -2.09 -26.35
N ILE A 99 10.46 -2.75 -25.49
CA ILE A 99 11.53 -3.66 -25.91
C ILE A 99 10.96 -4.82 -26.74
N LYS A 100 9.88 -5.45 -26.28
CA LYS A 100 9.23 -6.55 -27.00
C LYS A 100 8.67 -6.09 -28.35
N ALA A 101 8.04 -4.92 -28.40
CA ALA A 101 7.53 -4.35 -29.64
C ALA A 101 8.67 -4.10 -30.64
N GLN A 102 9.79 -3.55 -30.18
CA GLN A 102 10.96 -3.33 -31.02
C GLN A 102 11.57 -4.65 -31.53
N GLN A 103 11.61 -5.69 -30.69
CA GLN A 103 12.05 -7.03 -31.09
C GLN A 103 11.15 -7.60 -32.19
N ILE A 104 9.83 -7.56 -32.01
CA ILE A 104 8.85 -8.05 -33.00
C ILE A 104 9.02 -7.32 -34.34
N ILE A 105 9.19 -5.98 -34.32
CA ILE A 105 9.40 -5.20 -35.54
C ILE A 105 10.71 -5.61 -36.23
N ASN A 106 11.78 -5.82 -35.47
CA ASN A 106 13.07 -6.22 -36.02
C ASN A 106 13.01 -7.62 -36.65
N GLU A 107 12.37 -8.58 -35.97
CA GLU A 107 12.15 -9.94 -36.48
C GLU A 107 11.31 -9.92 -37.77
N ALA A 108 10.21 -9.15 -37.79
CA ALA A 108 9.38 -9.00 -38.98
C ALA A 108 10.16 -8.40 -40.16
N ASN A 109 10.99 -7.38 -39.92
CA ASN A 109 11.84 -6.79 -40.95
C ASN A 109 12.87 -7.78 -41.50
N GLN A 110 13.48 -8.61 -40.64
CA GLN A 110 14.40 -9.65 -41.05
C GLN A 110 13.71 -10.71 -41.92
N GLU A 111 12.50 -11.13 -41.55
CA GLU A 111 11.74 -12.10 -42.32
C GLU A 111 11.32 -11.53 -43.69
N VAL A 112 10.89 -10.26 -43.74
CA VAL A 112 10.61 -9.57 -45.00
C VAL A 112 11.84 -9.50 -45.90
N ALA A 113 13.02 -9.21 -45.34
CA ALA A 113 14.26 -9.18 -46.11
C ALA A 113 14.61 -10.57 -46.68
N LYS A 114 14.42 -11.62 -45.88
CA LYS A 114 14.64 -13.01 -46.29
C LYS A 114 13.68 -13.42 -47.42
N ILE A 115 12.38 -13.18 -47.27
CA ILE A 115 11.37 -13.47 -48.30
C ILE A 115 11.69 -12.73 -49.61
N ARG A 116 12.12 -11.47 -49.54
CA ARG A 116 12.53 -10.70 -50.74
C ARG A 116 13.74 -11.34 -51.43
N HIS A 117 14.72 -11.80 -50.67
CA HIS A 117 15.89 -12.49 -51.22
C HIS A 117 15.48 -13.81 -51.90
N GLU A 118 14.67 -14.63 -51.23
CA GLU A 118 14.15 -15.89 -51.79
C GLU A 118 13.32 -15.66 -53.06
N TYR A 119 12.49 -14.61 -53.08
CA TYR A 119 11.71 -14.22 -54.25
C TYR A 119 12.60 -13.88 -55.45
N GLU A 120 13.63 -13.06 -55.25
CA GLU A 120 14.56 -12.70 -56.34
C GLU A 120 15.34 -13.91 -56.84
N ASP A 121 15.72 -14.85 -55.97
CA ASP A 121 16.38 -16.09 -56.38
C ASP A 121 15.46 -17.00 -57.19
N ILE A 122 14.20 -17.16 -56.78
CA ILE A 122 13.19 -17.92 -57.52
C ILE A 122 12.94 -17.29 -58.88
N LYS A 123 12.82 -15.96 -58.94
CA LYS A 123 12.63 -15.21 -60.17
C LYS A 123 13.79 -15.41 -61.14
N LYS A 124 15.05 -15.35 -60.67
CA LYS A 124 16.24 -15.67 -61.49
C LYS A 124 16.20 -17.09 -62.03
N LYS A 125 15.86 -18.08 -61.18
CA LYS A 125 15.71 -19.49 -61.59
C LYS A 125 14.63 -19.66 -62.66
N PHE A 126 13.50 -18.97 -62.50
CA PHE A 126 12.40 -18.98 -63.47
C PHE A 126 12.85 -18.43 -64.83
N TYR A 127 13.50 -17.28 -64.88
CA TYR A 127 14.00 -16.72 -66.14
C TYR A 127 15.06 -17.61 -66.80
N ALA A 128 15.98 -18.19 -66.03
CA ALA A 128 16.96 -19.13 -66.56
C ALA A 128 16.31 -20.39 -67.15
N TYR A 129 15.27 -20.92 -66.49
CA TYR A 129 14.49 -22.04 -67.02
C TYR A 129 13.73 -21.65 -68.30
N LYS A 130 13.06 -20.49 -68.30
CA LYS A 130 12.36 -19.96 -69.47
C LYS A 130 13.29 -19.86 -70.68
N SER A 131 14.46 -19.23 -70.54
CA SER A 131 15.43 -19.11 -71.65
C SER A 131 15.94 -20.47 -72.14
N LYS A 132 16.16 -21.45 -71.24
CA LYS A 132 16.54 -22.81 -71.64
C LYS A 132 15.43 -23.51 -72.42
N ALA A 133 14.17 -23.36 -71.99
CA ALA A 133 13.02 -23.95 -72.66
C ALA A 133 12.79 -23.33 -74.05
N GLU A 134 12.90 -22.00 -74.17
CA GLU A 134 12.82 -21.30 -75.45
C GLU A 134 13.92 -21.74 -76.42
N ALA A 135 15.17 -21.85 -75.95
CA ALA A 135 16.28 -22.33 -76.76
C ALA A 135 16.08 -23.78 -77.25
N LEU A 136 15.57 -24.66 -76.39
CA LEU A 136 15.26 -26.04 -76.75
C LEU A 136 14.17 -26.08 -77.83
N LEU A 137 13.09 -25.32 -77.66
CA LEU A 137 12.00 -25.27 -78.64
C LEU A 137 12.47 -24.74 -80.00
N LEU A 138 13.31 -23.70 -80.01
CA LEU A 138 13.91 -23.17 -81.24
C LEU A 138 14.78 -24.21 -81.93
N SER A 139 15.66 -24.89 -81.19
CA SER A 139 16.49 -25.97 -81.73
C SER A 139 15.65 -27.11 -82.32
N GLN A 140 14.56 -27.52 -81.65
CA GLN A 140 13.65 -28.54 -82.18
C GLN A 140 12.92 -28.06 -83.44
N GLN A 141 12.51 -26.79 -83.50
CA GLN A 141 11.92 -26.22 -84.72
C GLN A 141 12.91 -26.19 -85.89
N GLU A 142 14.18 -25.90 -85.63
CA GLU A 142 15.23 -25.86 -86.65
C GLU A 142 15.49 -27.26 -87.24
N ILE A 143 15.56 -28.29 -86.39
CA ILE A 143 15.66 -29.70 -86.82
C ILE A 143 14.46 -30.10 -87.69
N LEU A 144 13.24 -29.73 -87.28
CA LEU A 144 12.04 -30.05 -88.06
C LEU A 144 12.04 -29.36 -89.43
N LYS A 145 12.52 -28.12 -89.52
CA LYS A 145 12.65 -27.41 -90.80
C LYS A 145 13.66 -28.10 -91.72
N SER A 146 14.84 -28.46 -91.20
CA SER A 146 15.86 -29.14 -92.01
C SER A 146 15.38 -30.50 -92.51
N MET A 147 14.60 -31.24 -91.71
CA MET A 147 14.00 -32.51 -92.14
C MET A 147 12.99 -32.34 -93.29
N VAL A 148 12.23 -31.24 -93.32
CA VAL A 148 11.29 -30.95 -94.42
C VAL A 148 12.05 -30.56 -95.68
N GLU A 149 13.11 -29.75 -95.57
CA GLU A 149 13.97 -29.36 -96.70
C GLU A 149 14.72 -30.55 -97.33
N GLU A 150 15.16 -31.53 -96.54
CA GLU A 150 15.76 -32.78 -97.04
C GLU A 150 14.74 -33.68 -97.77
N GLN A 151 13.44 -33.62 -97.41
CA GLN A 151 12.40 -34.35 -98.13
C GLN A 151 12.02 -33.70 -99.46
N GLU A 152 12.08 -32.36 -99.56
CA GLU A 152 11.80 -31.62 -100.80
C GLU A 152 12.95 -31.67 -101.82
N THR A 153 14.19 -31.88 -101.37
CA THR A 153 15.38 -32.00 -102.23
C THR A 153 15.71 -33.44 -102.67
N GLY A 154 15.04 -34.42 -102.07
CA GLY A 154 15.21 -35.86 -102.35
C GLY A 154 14.18 -36.49 -103.30
N SER A 155 13.31 -35.71 -103.94
CA SER A 155 12.43 -36.12 -105.06
C SER A 155 12.91 -35.52 -106.38
#